data_AF-A0A2K2FWG9-F1
#
_entry.id   AF-A0A2K2FWG9-F1
#
_cell.length_a   1.000
_cell.length_b   1.000
_cell.length_c   1.000
_cell.angle_alpha   90.00
_cell.angle_beta   90.00
_cell.angle_gamma   90.00
#
_symmetry.space_group_name_H-M   'P 1'
#
loop_
_entity.id
_entity.type
_entity.pdbx_description
1 polymer ?
#
loop_
_entity_poly.entity_id
_entity_poly.type
_entity_poly.pdbx_seq_one_letter_code
_entity_poly.pdbx_strand_id
1 'polypeptide(L)'
;MNRFAIDVLDEARQRAYEKPIPAEPAMRLALAWLAVNRLGEPYLIEQFWASATKPARPDDSNGYCRKRDLQVCINRWTFLAKQRRL
;
A
#
# COMPACT_ATOMS: atom_id res chain seq x y z
N MET A 1 16.56 -1.22 3.11
CA MET A 1 15.45 -2.12 2.71
C MET A 1 14.07 -1.51 2.88
N ASN A 2 13.76 -0.78 3.96
CA ASN A 2 12.42 -0.15 4.13
C ASN A 2 12.03 0.79 2.99
N ARG A 3 12.99 1.57 2.47
CA ARG A 3 12.76 2.44 1.31
C ARG A 3 12.35 1.64 0.06
N PHE A 4 13.08 0.57 -0.25
CA PHE A 4 12.79 -0.29 -1.40
C PHE A 4 11.40 -0.94 -1.31
N ALA A 5 11.02 -1.44 -0.13
CA ALA A 5 9.68 -1.97 0.09
C ALA A 5 8.59 -0.91 -0.16
N ILE A 6 8.81 0.33 0.30
CA ILE A 6 7.88 1.44 0.05
C ILE A 6 7.83 1.80 -1.44
N ASP A 7 8.96 1.79 -2.14
CA ASP A 7 9.01 2.11 -3.58
C ASP A 7 8.22 1.07 -4.41
N VAL A 8 8.36 -0.23 -4.10
CA VAL A 8 7.54 -1.31 -4.71
C VAL A 8 6.05 -1.07 -4.47
N LEU A 9 5.67 -0.63 -3.27
CA LEU A 9 4.27 -0.37 -2.93
C LEU A 9 3.76 0.94 -3.55
N ASP A 10 4.61 1.95 -3.74
CA ASP A 10 4.23 3.16 -4.46
C ASP A 10 4.00 2.87 -5.95
N GLU A 11 4.82 2.02 -6.57
CA GLU A 11 4.57 1.54 -7.94
C GLU A 11 3.24 0.78 -8.03
N ALA A 12 2.99 -0.13 -7.08
CA ALA A 12 1.72 -0.85 -6.99
C ALA A 12 0.54 0.12 -6.83
N ARG A 13 0.67 1.19 -6.02
CA ARG A 13 -0.34 2.25 -5.90
C ARG A 13 -0.61 2.94 -7.23
N GLN A 14 0.43 3.34 -7.96
CA GLN A 14 0.28 4.04 -9.24
C GLN A 14 -0.47 3.18 -10.25
N ARG A 15 -0.16 1.88 -10.31
CA ARG A 15 -0.84 0.92 -11.19
C ARG A 15 -2.28 0.63 -10.75
N ALA A 16 -2.50 0.57 -9.43
CA ALA A 16 -3.81 0.35 -8.82
C ALA A 16 -4.71 1.61 -8.82
N TYR A 17 -4.20 2.75 -9.29
CA TYR A 17 -4.86 4.05 -9.19
C TYR A 17 -6.24 4.04 -9.84
N GLU A 18 -6.37 3.48 -11.04
CA GLU A 18 -7.63 3.47 -11.81
C GLU A 18 -8.39 2.15 -11.65
N LYS A 19 -7.65 1.03 -11.63
CA LYS A 19 -8.22 -0.31 -11.61
C LYS A 19 -7.46 -1.21 -10.65
N PRO A 20 -8.09 -2.28 -10.13
CA PRO A 20 -7.39 -3.26 -9.32
C PRO A 20 -6.25 -3.91 -10.09
N ILE A 21 -5.18 -4.27 -9.37
CA ILE A 21 -4.04 -5.03 -9.90
C ILE A 21 -4.03 -6.45 -9.32
N PRO A 22 -3.41 -7.42 -10.02
CA PRO A 22 -3.22 -8.75 -9.47
C PRO A 22 -2.34 -8.73 -8.21
N ALA A 23 -2.52 -9.76 -7.40
CA ALA A 23 -1.77 -10.00 -6.17
C ALA A 23 -0.32 -10.42 -6.45
N GLU A 24 0.53 -9.48 -6.84
CA GLU A 24 1.91 -9.75 -7.28
C GLU A 24 2.84 -10.19 -6.14
N PRO A 25 3.80 -11.10 -6.39
CA PRO A 25 4.75 -11.57 -5.38
C PRO A 25 5.58 -10.44 -4.75
N ALA A 26 6.01 -9.45 -5.55
CA ALA A 26 6.80 -8.32 -5.07
C ALA A 26 6.04 -7.48 -4.04
N MET A 27 4.75 -7.20 -4.30
CA MET A 27 3.87 -6.50 -3.36
C MET A 27 3.69 -7.30 -2.06
N ARG A 28 3.48 -8.62 -2.15
CA ARG A 28 3.38 -9.50 -0.96
C ARG A 28 4.63 -9.45 -0.10
N LEU A 29 5.80 -9.56 -0.73
CA LEU A 29 7.09 -9.49 -0.03
C LEU A 29 7.32 -8.13 0.61
N ALA A 30 6.98 -7.04 -0.09
CA ALA A 30 7.11 -5.68 0.44
C ALA A 30 6.19 -5.45 1.65
N LEU A 31 4.93 -5.89 1.59
CA LEU A 31 4.00 -5.80 2.72
C LEU A 31 4.47 -6.66 3.92
N ALA A 32 4.91 -7.89 3.67
CA ALA A 32 5.46 -8.76 4.71
C ALA A 32 6.71 -8.12 5.36
N TRP A 33 7.58 -7.52 4.56
CA TRP A 33 8.75 -6.78 5.06
C TRP A 33 8.35 -5.64 6.00
N LEU A 34 7.34 -4.83 5.61
CA LEU A 34 6.83 -3.74 6.45
C LEU A 34 6.20 -4.26 7.76
N ALA A 35 5.52 -5.42 7.72
CA ALA A 35 4.96 -6.06 8.91
C ALA A 35 6.06 -6.48 9.89
N VAL A 36 7.07 -7.21 9.41
CA VAL A 36 8.19 -7.71 10.22
C VAL A 36 8.97 -6.57 10.86
N ASN A 37 9.18 -5.47 10.12
CA ASN A 37 9.88 -4.29 10.62
C ASN A 37 8.99 -3.36 11.46
N ARG A 38 7.76 -3.78 11.80
CA ARG A 38 6.76 -3.03 12.57
C ARG A 38 6.48 -1.63 12.00
N LEU A 39 6.63 -1.45 10.69
CA LEU A 39 6.35 -0.20 9.99
C LEU A 39 4.92 -0.18 9.44
N GLY A 40 4.34 -1.35 9.15
CA GLY A 40 2.94 -1.50 8.79
C GLY A 40 2.12 -2.06 9.94
N GLU A 41 1.17 -1.27 10.45
CA GLU A 41 0.10 -1.78 11.29
C GLU A 41 -0.69 -2.83 10.49
N PRO A 42 -1.06 -3.99 11.07
CA PRO A 42 -1.72 -5.08 10.34
C PRO A 42 -2.93 -4.61 9.54
N TYR A 43 -3.78 -3.75 10.12
CA TYR A 43 -4.96 -3.23 9.41
C TYR A 43 -4.60 -2.38 8.18
N LEU A 44 -3.49 -1.62 8.20
CA LEU A 44 -3.06 -0.82 7.05
C LEU A 44 -2.55 -1.70 5.92
N ILE A 45 -1.87 -2.80 6.27
CA ILE A 45 -1.41 -3.79 5.30
C ILE A 45 -2.61 -4.45 4.63
N GLU A 46 -3.60 -4.88 5.41
CA GLU A 46 -4.83 -5.46 4.91
C GLU A 46 -5.64 -4.46 4.06
N GLN A 47 -5.73 -3.21 4.50
CA GLN A 47 -6.43 -2.15 3.77
C GLN A 47 -5.73 -1.86 2.44
N PHE A 48 -4.40 -1.72 2.44
CA PHE A 48 -3.62 -1.53 1.21
C PHE A 48 -3.83 -2.71 0.25
N TRP A 49 -3.74 -3.94 0.77
CA TRP A 49 -3.96 -5.15 -0.02
C TRP A 49 -5.35 -5.19 -0.64
N ALA A 50 -6.38 -4.92 0.16
CA ALA A 50 -7.77 -4.91 -0.30
C ALA A 50 -7.99 -3.83 -1.36
N SER A 51 -7.52 -2.60 -1.12
CA SER A 51 -7.67 -1.47 -2.04
C SER A 51 -6.92 -1.69 -3.35
N ALA A 52 -5.74 -2.31 -3.32
CA ALA A 52 -4.94 -2.58 -4.52
C ALA A 52 -5.54 -3.71 -5.38
N THR A 53 -6.10 -4.75 -4.76
CA THR A 53 -6.49 -5.99 -5.46
C THR A 53 -7.98 -6.15 -5.72
N LYS A 54 -8.85 -5.40 -5.02
CA LYS A 54 -10.31 -5.52 -5.16
C LYS A 54 -10.90 -4.36 -5.97
N PRO A 55 -12.00 -4.61 -6.71
CA PRO A 55 -12.76 -3.55 -7.37
C PRO A 55 -13.19 -2.48 -6.36
N ALA A 56 -13.39 -1.27 -6.88
CA ALA A 56 -13.80 -0.14 -6.06
C ALA A 56 -15.18 -0.46 -5.50
N ARG A 57 -15.52 0.10 -4.34
CA ARG A 57 -16.82 -0.17 -3.73
C ARG A 57 -17.93 0.31 -4.70
N PRO A 58 -19.13 -0.30 -4.67
CA PRO A 58 -20.21 0.06 -5.60
C PRO A 58 -20.58 1.55 -5.61
N ASP A 59 -20.29 2.26 -4.51
CA ASP A 59 -20.50 3.68 -4.25
C ASP A 59 -19.25 4.56 -4.50
N ASP A 60 -18.11 3.98 -4.87
CA ASP A 60 -16.86 4.70 -5.13
C ASP A 60 -16.85 5.21 -6.58
N SER A 61 -17.54 6.34 -6.78
CA SER A 61 -17.93 6.91 -8.06
C SER A 61 -16.81 7.19 -9.07
N ASN A 62 -15.52 7.09 -8.70
CA ASN A 62 -14.38 7.19 -9.62
C ASN A 62 -13.10 6.49 -9.09
N GLY A 63 -13.25 5.53 -8.17
CA GLY A 63 -12.10 4.96 -7.46
C GLY A 63 -11.40 5.95 -6.53
N TYR A 64 -12.05 7.07 -6.18
CA TYR A 64 -11.50 8.12 -5.33
C TYR A 64 -11.11 7.57 -3.96
N CYS A 65 -11.97 6.75 -3.36
CA CYS A 65 -11.69 6.14 -2.06
C CYS A 65 -10.47 5.21 -2.15
N ARG A 66 -10.36 4.39 -3.20
CA ARG A 66 -9.16 3.57 -3.44
C ARG A 66 -7.90 4.41 -3.52
N LYS A 67 -7.90 5.45 -4.37
CA LYS A 67 -6.75 6.31 -4.61
C LYS A 67 -6.26 6.97 -3.32
N ARG A 68 -7.20 7.53 -2.56
CA ARG A 68 -6.94 8.16 -1.26
C ARG A 68 -6.36 7.15 -0.28
N ASP A 69 -6.99 6.00 -0.10
CA ASP A 69 -6.61 5.02 0.91
C ASP A 69 -5.20 4.43 0.63
N LEU A 70 -4.88 4.15 -0.63
CA LEU A 70 -3.52 3.71 -1.02
C LEU A 70 -2.49 4.82 -0.76
N GLN A 71 -2.80 6.07 -1.10
CA GLN A 71 -1.90 7.20 -0.85
C GLN A 71 -1.65 7.42 0.65
N VAL A 72 -2.69 7.30 1.48
CA VAL A 72 -2.58 7.43 2.94
C VAL A 72 -1.61 6.38 3.50
N CYS A 73 -1.70 5.12 3.03
CA CYS A 73 -0.77 4.07 3.45
C CYS A 73 0.68 4.40 3.11
N ILE A 74 0.96 4.79 1.84
CA ILE A 74 2.32 5.14 1.39
C ILE A 74 2.88 6.33 2.18
N ASN A 75 2.07 7.37 2.39
CA ASN A 75 2.49 8.55 3.17
C ASN A 75 2.84 8.17 4.60
N ARG A 76 2.02 7.33 5.24
CA ARG A 76 2.25 6.89 6.63
C ARG A 76 3.51 6.03 6.76
N TRP A 77 3.70 5.04 5.90
CA TRP A 77 4.90 4.20 5.94
C TRP A 77 6.18 5.00 5.63
N THR A 78 6.10 5.95 4.70
CA THR A 78 7.21 6.87 4.40
C THR A 78 7.58 7.73 5.60
N PHE A 79 6.59 8.27 6.31
CA PHE A 79 6.80 9.06 7.51
C PHE A 79 7.47 8.22 8.63
N LEU A 80 6.93 7.03 8.91
CA LEU A 80 7.45 6.14 9.95
C LEU A 80 8.87 5.64 9.63
N ALA A 81 9.15 5.32 8.36
CA ALA A 81 10.48 4.91 7.93
C ALA A 81 11.52 6.02 8.13
N LYS A 82 11.16 7.30 7.90
CA LYS A 82 12.04 8.45 8.15
C LYS A 82 12.29 8.67 9.64
N GLN A 83 11.27 8.54 10.49
CA GLN A 83 11.40 8.71 11.94
C GLN A 83 12.31 7.65 12.58
N ARG A 84 12.28 6.43 12.07
CA ARG A 84 13.02 5.31 12.67
C ARG A 84 14.52 5.28 12.35
N ARG A 85 15.06 6.23 11.58
CA ARG A 85 16.48 6.31 11.16
C ARG A 85 17.20 4.95 11.23
N LEU A 86 16.73 4.02 10.40
CA LEU A 86 17.47 2.87 9.91
C LEU A 86 17.94 3.19 8.49
#